data_AF-A0A7Y8LU45-F1
#
_entry.id   AF-A0A7Y8LU45-F1
#
_cell.length_a   1.000
_cell.length_b   1.000
_cell.length_c   1.000
_cell.angle_alpha   90.00
_cell.angle_beta   90.00
_cell.angle_gamma   90.00
#
_symmetry.space_group_name_H-M   'P 1'
#
loop_
_entity.id
_entity.type
_entity.pdbx_description
1 polymer ?
#
loop_
_entity_poly.entity_id
_entity_poly.type
_entity_poly.pdbx_seq_one_letter_code
_entity_poly.pdbx_strand_id
1 'polypeptide(L)' 'MMTVYLKGGGLLREYLQPDVDEYTRRVEVAEGRTLRQILEAIGIRPVHVAMAFVGNRLVNLAYVPSDGETITLRPPVQGG' A
#
# COMPACT_ATOMS: atom_id res chain seq x y z
N MET A 1 -17.54 2.89 3.84
CA MET A 1 -16.48 1.86 3.96
C MET A 1 -15.98 1.63 2.55
N MET A 2 -14.67 1.58 2.32
CA MET A 2 -14.09 1.39 1.00
C MET A 2 -13.06 0.25 1.00
N THR A 3 -12.90 -0.38 -0.15
CA THR A 3 -11.86 -1.36 -0.43
C THR A 3 -10.69 -0.68 -1.15
N VAL A 4 -9.45 -0.93 -0.71
CA VAL A 4 -8.23 -0.52 -1.40
C VAL A 4 -7.35 -1.74 -1.62
N TYR A 5 -6.68 -1.82 -2.77
CA TYR A 5 -5.75 -2.89 -3.09
C TYR A 5 -4.31 -2.39 -2.94
N LEU A 6 -3.55 -3.02 -2.04
CA LEU A 6 -2.14 -2.70 -1.83
C LEU A 6 -1.28 -3.78 -2.47
N LYS A 7 -0.50 -3.39 -3.49
CA LYS A 7 0.39 -4.28 -4.23
C LYS A 7 1.84 -4.01 -3.87
N GLY A 8 2.62 -5.03 -3.55
CA GLY A 8 4.04 -4.87 -3.22
C GLY A 8 4.87 -6.12 -3.46
N GLY A 9 6.15 -5.92 -3.81
CA GLY A 9 7.13 -6.99 -4.01
C GLY A 9 8.20 -7.05 -2.91
N GLY A 10 9.08 -8.06 -2.96
CA GLY A 10 10.18 -8.22 -2.00
C GLY A 10 9.69 -8.31 -0.55
N LEU A 11 10.40 -7.63 0.36
CA LEU A 11 10.07 -7.58 1.79
C LEU A 11 8.63 -7.11 2.08
N LEU A 12 8.04 -6.27 1.21
CA LEU A 12 6.66 -5.82 1.40
C LEU A 12 5.65 -6.96 1.28
N ARG A 13 5.96 -8.06 0.57
CA ARG A 13 5.08 -9.24 0.50
C ARG A 13 4.90 -9.87 1.88
N GLU A 14 5.95 -9.91 2.69
CA GLU A 14 5.91 -10.47 4.05
C GLU A 14 5.00 -9.64 4.97
N TYR A 15 5.02 -8.31 4.82
CA TYR A 15 4.15 -7.42 5.58
C TYR A 15 2.72 -7.37 5.06
N LEU A 16 2.55 -7.40 3.73
CA LEU A 16 1.24 -7.31 3.09
C LEU A 16 0.41 -8.55 3.36
N GLN A 17 1.02 -9.74 3.35
CA GLN A 17 0.30 -11.03 3.40
C GLN A 17 -0.81 -11.08 2.32
N PRO A 18 -0.42 -11.14 1.02
CA PRO A 18 -1.36 -11.06 -0.09
C PRO A 18 -2.49 -12.10 -0.03
N ASP A 19 -3.70 -11.66 -0.38
CA ASP A 19 -4.93 -12.47 -0.35
C ASP A 19 -5.76 -12.37 -1.65
N VAL A 20 -5.33 -11.56 -2.62
CA VAL A 20 -5.97 -11.43 -3.95
C VAL A 20 -5.15 -12.16 -5.02
N ASP A 21 -3.83 -11.95 -5.02
CA ASP A 21 -2.86 -12.59 -5.89
C ASP A 21 -1.49 -12.73 -5.18
N GLU A 22 -0.42 -13.04 -5.91
CA GLU A 22 0.92 -13.23 -5.34
C GLU A 22 1.49 -11.97 -4.63
N TYR A 23 1.00 -10.78 -4.95
CA TYR A 23 1.57 -9.48 -4.54
C TYR A 23 0.58 -8.53 -3.87
N THR A 24 -0.72 -8.81 -3.98
CA THR A 24 -1.79 -7.86 -3.67
C THR A 24 -2.60 -8.28 -2.46
N ARG A 25 -2.72 -7.37 -1.50
CA ARG A 25 -3.63 -7.48 -0.34
C ARG A 25 -4.84 -6.57 -0.55
N ARG A 26 -6.04 -7.10 -0.32
CA ARG A 26 -7.28 -6.32 -0.19
C ARG A 26 -7.39 -5.76 1.23
N VAL A 27 -7.73 -4.47 1.35
CA VAL A 27 -7.90 -3.81 2.66
C VAL A 27 -9.24 -3.08 2.69
N GLU A 28 -10.05 -3.39 3.69
CA GLU A 28 -11.28 -2.65 3.99
C GLU A 28 -10.97 -1.54 5.00
N VAL A 29 -11.29 -0.29 4.66
CA VAL A 29 -11.02 0.89 5.48
C VAL A 29 -12.18 1.89 5.46
N ALA A 30 -12.21 2.79 6.43
CA ALA A 30 -13.09 3.96 6.35
C ALA A 30 -12.68 4.87 5.19
N GLU A 31 -13.66 5.53 4.57
CA GLU A 31 -13.42 6.54 3.54
C GLU A 31 -12.64 7.74 4.11
N GLY A 32 -11.91 8.43 3.24
CA GLY A 32 -11.13 9.61 3.62
C GLY A 32 -9.80 9.32 4.33
N ARG A 33 -9.47 8.04 4.57
CA ARG A 33 -8.18 7.64 5.16
C ARG A 33 -7.03 7.88 4.19
N THR A 34 -5.94 8.43 4.69
CA THR A 34 -4.70 8.58 3.91
C THR A 34 -3.97 7.26 3.78
N LEU A 35 -3.12 7.11 2.76
CA LEU A 35 -2.26 5.94 2.58
C LEU A 35 -1.42 5.63 3.83
N ARG A 36 -0.89 6.65 4.52
CA ARG A 36 -0.21 6.48 5.81
C ARG A 36 -1.08 5.76 6.83
N GLN A 37 -2.30 6.26 7.04
CA GLN A 37 -3.22 5.71 8.03
C GLN A 37 -3.65 4.29 7.68
N ILE A 38 -3.83 4.01 6.38
CA ILE A 38 -4.15 2.67 5.89
C ILE A 38 -3.00 1.70 6.21
N LEU A 39 -1.76 2.06 5.89
CA LEU A 39 -0.58 1.24 6.18
C LEU A 39 -0.42 0.97 7.68
N GLU A 40 -0.53 2.00 8.51
CA GLU A 40 -0.42 1.88 9.96
C GLU A 40 -1.54 0.99 10.55
N ALA A 41 -2.77 1.09 10.04
CA ALA A 41 -3.90 0.28 10.48
C ALA A 41 -3.72 -1.22 10.21
N ILE A 42 -2.97 -1.58 9.16
CA ILE A 42 -2.65 -2.98 8.84
C ILE A 42 -1.27 -3.42 9.35
N GLY A 43 -0.63 -2.61 10.21
CA GLY A 43 0.65 -2.94 10.84
C GLY A 43 1.89 -2.71 9.96
N ILE A 44 1.75 -2.06 8.81
CA ILE A 44 2.88 -1.70 7.95
C ILE A 44 3.39 -0.32 8.34
N ARG A 45 4.62 -0.27 8.85
CA ARG A 45 5.25 1.01 9.18
C ARG A 45 5.59 1.78 7.89
N PRO A 46 5.29 3.08 7.81
CA PRO A 46 5.62 3.92 6.65
C PRO A 46 7.09 3.87 6.20
N VAL A 47 8.03 3.64 7.12
CA VAL A 47 9.46 3.51 6.81
C VAL A 47 9.79 2.32 5.90
N HIS A 48 8.92 1.31 5.83
CA HIS A 48 9.07 0.17 4.92
C HIS A 48 8.61 0.47 3.49
N VAL A 49 8.04 1.65 3.23
CA VAL A 49 7.55 2.08 1.91
C VAL A 49 8.32 3.32 1.46
N ALA A 50 9.16 3.17 0.44
CA ALA A 50 9.92 4.30 -0.13
C ALA A 50 9.12 5.06 -1.19
N MET A 51 8.30 4.36 -1.97
CA MET A 51 7.47 4.98 -3.01
C MET A 51 6.11 4.31 -3.09
N ALA A 52 5.09 5.08 -3.47
CA ALA A 52 3.75 4.60 -3.74
C ALA A 52 3.25 5.13 -5.09
N PHE A 53 2.57 4.31 -5.87
CA PHE A 53 2.07 4.67 -7.19
C PHE A 53 0.60 4.30 -7.34
N VAL A 54 -0.16 5.18 -8.00
CA VAL A 54 -1.48 4.87 -8.57
C VAL A 54 -1.30 4.82 -10.08
N GLY A 55 -1.39 3.62 -10.66
CA GLY A 55 -0.94 3.39 -12.04
C GLY A 55 0.53 3.80 -12.20
N ASN A 56 0.82 4.77 -13.07
CA ASN A 56 2.16 5.31 -13.28
C ASN A 56 2.45 6.62 -12.52
N ARG A 57 1.50 7.10 -11.71
CA ARG A 57 1.61 8.37 -10.99
C ARG A 57 2.18 8.13 -9.60
N LEU A 58 3.34 8.73 -9.30
CA LEU A 58 3.91 8.77 -7.94
C LEU A 58 2.98 9.56 -7.01
N VAL A 59 2.63 8.97 -5.88
CA VAL A 59 1.84 9.62 -4.82
C VAL A 59 2.61 9.57 -3.49
N ASN A 60 2.33 10.53 -2.62
CA ASN A 60 2.90 10.54 -1.27
C ASN A 60 1.97 9.85 -0.27
N LEU A 61 2.42 9.67 0.97
CA LEU A 61 1.66 8.99 2.02
C LEU A 61 0.44 9.79 2.54
N ALA A 62 0.31 11.07 2.17
CA ALA A 62 -0.87 11.87 2.48
C ALA A 62 -1.99 11.70 1.43
N TYR A 63 -1.74 10.97 0.35
CA TYR A 63 -2.75 10.64 -0.65
C TYR A 63 -3.93 9.89 -0.04
N VAL A 64 -5.15 10.28 -0.42
CA VAL A 64 -6.41 9.64 -0.01
C VAL A 64 -6.90 8.79 -1.18
N PRO A 65 -6.89 7.45 -1.07
CA PRO A 65 -7.31 6.57 -2.16
C PRO A 65 -8.83 6.60 -2.36
N SER A 66 -9.26 6.25 -3.57
CA SER A 66 -10.68 6.01 -3.88
C SER A 66 -11.06 4.54 -3.70
N ASP A 67 -12.36 4.26 -3.58
CA ASP A 67 -12.86 2.88 -3.49
C ASP A 67 -12.49 2.07 -4.75
N GLY A 68 -12.00 0.85 -4.54
CA GLY A 68 -11.51 -0.06 -5.57
C GLY A 68 -10.12 0.29 -6.14
N GLU A 69 -9.46 1.34 -5.66
CA GLU A 69 -8.18 1.78 -6.21
C GLU A 69 -7.01 0.85 -5.83
N THR A 70 -6.08 0.66 -6.77
CA THR A 70 -4.85 -0.13 -6.56
C THR A 70 -3.65 0.78 -6.38
N ILE A 71 -2.93 0.58 -5.27
CA ILE A 71 -1.70 1.31 -4.93
C ILE A 71 -0.52 0.33 -4.98
N THR A 72 0.44 0.63 -5.85
CA THR A 72 1.71 -0.12 -5.91
C THR A 72 2.72 0.51 -4.97
N LEU A 73 3.20 -0.28 -4.00
CA LEU A 73 4.18 0.09 -3.01
C LEU A 73 5.56 -0.44 -3.41
N ARG A 74 6.61 0.35 -3.22
CA ARG A 74 8.00 -0.07 -3.38
C ARG A 74 8.74 0.02 -2.04
N PRO A 75 9.48 -1.03 -1.63
CA PRO A 75 10.35 -0.93 -0.47
C PRO A 75 11.52 0.04 -0.74
N PRO A 76 12.19 0.55 0.29
CA PRO A 76 13.51 1.17 0.15
C PRO A 76 14.46 0.23 -0.59
N VAL A 77 15.27 0.79 -1.49
CA VAL A 77 16.35 0.03 -2.11
C VAL A 77 17.36 -0.30 -1.02
N GLN A 78 17.46 -1.58 -0.65
CA GLN A 78 18.64 -2.06 0.06
C GLN A 78 19.73 -2.21 -1.00
N GLY A 79 20.63 -1.23 -1.07
CA GLY A 79 21.81 -1.32 -1.91
C GLY A 79 22.62 -2.56 -1.51
N GLY A 80 23.01 -3.35 -2.51
CA GLY A 80 24.03 -4.38 -2.36
C GLY A 80 25.42 -3.78 -2.36
#